data_AF-A0A667ZBY6-F1
#
_entry.id   AF-A0A667ZBY6-F1
#
_cell.length_a   1.000
_cell.length_b   1.000
_cell.length_c   1.000
_cell.angle_alpha   90.00
_cell.angle_beta   90.00
_cell.angle_gamma   90.00
#
_symmetry.space_group_name_H-M   'P 1'
#
loop_
_entity.id
_entity.type
_entity.pdbx_description
1 polymer ?
#
loop_
_entity_poly.entity_id
_entity_poly.type
_entity_poly.pdbx_seq_one_letter_code
_entity_poly.pdbx_strand_id
1 'polypeptide(L)'
;MATGRKQTLLSLGSDGKPARPLPAKEKLTKKRNKRSGKKPPQDLSSFQRCDGSQPGGHMASRNAGVSTVRLSRPAKKSHRASTLYSIQSLPSEILIKILSYLDASSLFCLSHVSKLFCQLANDDIIWHKKYISEFGNSKMWKPNGTDEVVLKLGKVTVQDRPVGYWKRQYFRAIVGHDVYRWRRELQMISPLTGLPSQTQWVLRNLHVSWELTVSDKSGCEHTFEQAQAHYFQSSVVLCWTGDGWPMYSHISTLQLHGMMRRMSLNCPTLQRASWRSLIAKFDMKTQSAQVIGNDGLVKLIHLQPGIIIGIWRGQCSVAFVMVSLHFHRLMEKSLMGSSACPYYDPVEKAPFDDIDPEYGLHGYTLHFVLHNTVTVLMSSSFSQLFCRRTQIYDGLIQLTAISRSNLAQHIPLAGNINLPWKCEALEGTVENCCMMSLTLLDEFRKPFWCVSSPVSMVLAKSPVCYDYDGTHFEIQHQDSDGQVKMKIICLKEQGPFYLVSLTLYVPVYKVNKHFSRDY
;
A
#
# COMPACT_ATOMS: atom_id res chain seq x y z
N MET A 1 -40.16 21.68 -59.73
CA MET A 1 -40.12 20.90 -58.48
C MET A 1 -38.99 21.50 -57.63
N ALA A 2 -39.18 22.56 -56.83
CA ALA A 2 -39.90 22.65 -55.55
C ALA A 2 -39.64 21.40 -54.70
N THR A 3 -38.97 21.42 -53.54
CA THR A 3 -38.94 22.33 -52.38
C THR A 3 -37.57 22.14 -51.65
N GLY A 4 -37.04 22.97 -50.74
CA GLY A 4 -37.54 24.08 -49.95
C GLY A 4 -36.81 24.07 -48.59
N ARG A 5 -36.06 25.15 -48.32
CA ARG A 5 -35.32 25.50 -47.08
C ARG A 5 -36.11 25.29 -45.77
N LYS A 6 -35.39 25.14 -44.63
CA LYS A 6 -35.35 26.15 -43.54
C LYS A 6 -34.41 25.78 -42.38
N GLN A 7 -33.44 26.68 -42.14
CA GLN A 7 -32.93 27.02 -40.82
C GLN A 7 -34.00 27.80 -40.04
N THR A 8 -34.06 27.63 -38.72
CA THR A 8 -34.56 28.67 -37.82
C THR A 8 -33.81 28.62 -36.48
N LEU A 9 -33.03 29.66 -36.23
CA LEU A 9 -32.73 30.21 -34.90
C LEU A 9 -34.05 30.68 -34.28
N LEU A 10 -34.20 30.56 -32.96
CA LEU A 10 -34.84 31.59 -32.13
C LEU A 10 -34.44 31.42 -30.66
N SER A 11 -34.05 32.55 -30.09
CA SER A 11 -33.58 32.81 -28.74
C SER A 11 -34.71 33.30 -27.83
N LEU A 12 -34.44 33.18 -26.52
CA LEU A 12 -34.90 34.00 -25.39
C LEU A 12 -36.32 33.79 -24.82
N GLY A 13 -36.34 33.57 -23.49
CA GLY A 13 -37.51 33.52 -22.64
C GLY A 13 -37.15 33.11 -21.20
N SER A 14 -36.54 34.04 -20.47
CA SER A 14 -36.28 34.01 -19.02
C SER A 14 -37.55 34.11 -18.19
N ASP A 15 -37.67 33.29 -17.15
CA ASP A 15 -38.08 33.63 -15.77
C ASP A 15 -38.69 32.42 -15.04
N GLY A 16 -38.30 32.18 -13.78
CA GLY A 16 -39.11 31.30 -12.92
C GLY A 16 -38.48 30.52 -11.76
N LYS A 17 -37.66 31.15 -10.92
CA LYS A 17 -37.47 30.85 -9.47
C LYS A 17 -36.71 29.58 -9.00
N PRO A 18 -36.04 29.68 -7.84
CA PRO A 18 -35.05 28.71 -7.35
C PRO A 18 -35.66 27.52 -6.59
N ALA A 19 -35.02 26.36 -6.75
CA ALA A 19 -35.31 25.16 -5.98
C ALA A 19 -35.04 25.38 -4.48
N ARG A 20 -36.03 25.03 -3.65
CA ARG A 20 -35.95 25.04 -2.19
C ARG A 20 -35.00 23.94 -1.67
N PRO A 21 -34.34 24.15 -0.52
CA PRO A 21 -33.44 23.17 0.09
C PRO A 21 -34.21 21.99 0.71
N LEU A 22 -33.62 20.79 0.61
CA LEU A 22 -34.05 19.60 1.33
C LEU A 22 -33.83 19.78 2.85
N PRO A 23 -34.76 19.32 3.71
CA PRO A 23 -34.70 19.59 5.14
C PRO A 23 -33.64 18.76 5.87
N ALA A 24 -33.08 19.39 6.90
CA ALA A 24 -32.14 18.84 7.85
C ALA A 24 -32.69 17.59 8.54
N LYS A 25 -31.85 16.54 8.66
CA LYS A 25 -32.14 15.41 9.54
C LYS A 25 -31.88 15.82 10.98
N GLU A 26 -32.96 15.97 11.73
CA GLU A 26 -32.96 16.14 13.18
C GLU A 26 -32.31 14.96 13.90
N LYS A 27 -31.60 15.33 14.97
CA LYS A 27 -30.98 14.46 15.97
C LYS A 27 -32.08 13.73 16.75
N LEU A 28 -32.12 12.41 16.66
CA LEU A 28 -32.86 11.57 17.59
C LEU A 28 -32.07 11.41 18.89
N THR A 29 -32.49 12.19 19.89
CA THR A 29 -32.14 12.05 21.30
C THR A 29 -32.76 10.77 21.88
N LYS A 30 -31.94 9.77 22.21
CA LYS A 30 -32.39 8.66 23.08
C LYS A 30 -32.12 9.01 24.54
N LYS A 31 -33.21 9.34 25.24
CA LYS A 31 -33.30 9.51 26.68
C LYS A 31 -32.80 8.26 27.42
N ARG A 32 -31.84 8.52 28.29
CA ARG A 32 -31.37 7.76 29.44
C ARG A 32 -32.53 7.44 30.39
N ASN A 33 -32.75 6.16 30.70
CA ASN A 33 -33.54 5.75 31.86
C ASN A 33 -32.64 5.00 32.85
N LYS A 34 -32.53 5.59 34.05
CA LYS A 34 -31.91 5.03 35.25
C LYS A 34 -32.73 3.82 35.72
N ARG A 35 -32.06 2.71 36.06
CA ARG A 35 -32.46 1.86 37.18
C ARG A 35 -31.24 1.46 38.00
N SER A 36 -31.41 1.67 39.29
CA SER A 36 -30.49 1.53 40.40
C SER A 36 -30.43 0.10 40.94
N GLY A 37 -29.24 -0.31 41.37
CA GLY A 37 -29.02 -1.11 42.59
C GLY A 37 -29.22 -2.63 42.51
N LYS A 38 -28.12 -3.38 42.64
CA LYS A 38 -27.81 -4.21 43.84
C LYS A 38 -26.47 -4.94 43.68
N LYS A 39 -25.78 -5.09 44.81
CA LYS A 39 -24.46 -5.69 45.06
C LYS A 39 -24.39 -7.21 44.77
N PRO A 40 -23.17 -7.77 44.61
CA PRO A 40 -22.95 -9.21 44.41
C PRO A 40 -22.82 -9.96 45.76
N PRO A 41 -22.93 -11.30 45.77
CA PRO A 41 -22.37 -12.12 46.83
C PRO A 41 -21.00 -12.69 46.43
N GLN A 42 -20.11 -12.64 47.42
CA GLN A 42 -18.87 -13.36 47.58
C GLN A 42 -19.17 -14.86 47.78
N ASP A 43 -18.26 -15.76 47.40
CA ASP A 43 -17.47 -16.51 48.38
C ASP A 43 -16.41 -17.44 47.77
N LEU A 44 -15.20 -17.31 48.34
CA LEU A 44 -14.25 -18.34 48.82
C LEU A 44 -13.73 -19.39 47.80
N SER A 45 -12.42 -19.62 47.62
CA SER A 45 -11.36 -19.71 48.64
C SER A 45 -9.95 -19.88 48.02
N SER A 46 -8.96 -19.31 48.75
CA SER A 46 -7.54 -19.72 48.95
C SER A 46 -6.64 -20.05 47.73
N PHE A 47 -5.56 -19.29 47.45
CA PHE A 47 -4.23 -19.34 48.11
C PHE A 47 -3.67 -20.78 48.20
N GLN A 48 -2.45 -21.14 47.79
CA GLN A 48 -1.18 -20.42 48.00
C GLN A 48 -0.05 -21.04 47.15
N ARG A 49 1.00 -20.24 47.01
CA ARG A 49 2.23 -20.38 46.23
C ARG A 49 3.35 -21.12 47.00
N CYS A 50 4.33 -21.57 46.20
CA CYS A 50 5.79 -21.51 46.41
C CYS A 50 6.58 -22.70 47.00
N ASP A 51 7.54 -23.11 46.16
CA ASP A 51 8.97 -23.35 46.40
C ASP A 51 9.48 -24.56 47.18
N GLY A 52 10.32 -25.34 46.46
CA GLY A 52 11.75 -25.38 46.79
C GLY A 52 12.33 -26.70 47.30
N SER A 53 13.48 -27.06 46.70
CA SER A 53 14.65 -27.74 47.32
C SER A 53 14.89 -29.23 46.99
N GLN A 54 15.96 -29.47 46.21
CA GLN A 54 16.91 -30.59 46.32
C GLN A 54 17.69 -30.49 47.66
N PRO A 55 18.44 -31.50 48.19
CA PRO A 55 19.50 -32.26 47.46
C PRO A 55 19.89 -33.70 47.94
N GLY A 56 20.72 -34.36 47.11
CA GLY A 56 21.96 -35.04 47.54
C GLY A 56 21.94 -36.53 47.97
N GLY A 57 22.86 -37.34 47.40
CA GLY A 57 23.38 -38.56 48.07
C GLY A 57 23.84 -39.73 47.17
N HIS A 58 25.16 -39.94 47.11
CA HIS A 58 25.95 -41.11 46.63
C HIS A 58 25.46 -42.49 47.19
N MET A 59 25.84 -43.72 46.77
CA MET A 59 27.00 -44.32 46.09
C MET A 59 26.71 -45.82 45.77
N ALA A 60 27.47 -46.42 44.82
CA ALA A 60 27.96 -47.81 44.61
C ALA A 60 27.43 -49.01 45.46
N SER A 61 27.41 -50.30 45.06
CA SER A 61 28.24 -51.09 44.14
C SER A 61 27.74 -52.56 44.06
N ARG A 62 27.97 -53.21 42.90
CA ARG A 62 28.43 -54.61 42.67
C ARG A 62 27.61 -55.89 43.05
N ASN A 63 27.32 -56.62 41.97
CA ASN A 63 27.65 -58.03 41.64
C ASN A 63 27.15 -59.23 42.46
N ALA A 64 26.42 -60.10 41.74
CA ALA A 64 26.54 -61.57 41.55
C ALA A 64 25.12 -62.13 41.41
N GLY A 65 24.71 -62.82 40.35
CA GLY A 65 25.33 -63.99 39.75
C GLY A 65 24.43 -65.20 40.02
N VAL A 66 24.07 -65.92 38.96
CA VAL A 66 23.49 -67.28 38.90
C VAL A 66 22.06 -67.40 38.35
N SER A 67 22.06 -68.13 37.24
CA SER A 67 21.06 -68.65 36.34
C SER A 67 19.82 -69.30 36.96
N THR A 68 18.66 -69.15 36.31
CA THR A 68 17.82 -70.32 35.98
C THR A 68 16.89 -70.04 34.80
N VAL A 69 16.73 -71.10 34.01
CA VAL A 69 16.14 -71.18 32.69
C VAL A 69 14.62 -71.39 32.77
N ARG A 70 13.91 -70.67 31.90
CA ARG A 70 12.60 -70.93 31.27
C ARG A 70 11.45 -71.44 32.16
N LEU A 71 10.37 -70.64 32.18
CA LEU A 71 9.02 -71.13 31.96
C LEU A 71 8.26 -70.14 31.07
N SER A 72 8.11 -70.54 29.81
CA SER A 72 7.29 -69.90 28.79
C SER A 72 5.81 -69.87 29.20
N ARG A 73 5.27 -68.67 29.43
CA ARG A 73 3.82 -68.43 29.40
C ARG A 73 3.43 -67.95 28.01
N PRO A 74 2.40 -68.55 27.37
CA PRO A 74 1.97 -68.11 26.06
C PRO A 74 1.32 -66.73 26.18
N ALA A 75 1.97 -65.73 25.60
CA ALA A 75 1.36 -64.42 25.38
C ALA A 75 0.15 -64.62 24.45
N LYS A 76 -1.05 -64.51 25.04
CA LYS A 76 -2.31 -64.43 24.29
C LYS A 76 -2.13 -63.33 23.26
N LYS A 77 -2.17 -63.70 21.98
CA LYS A 77 -2.28 -62.77 20.86
C LYS A 77 -3.52 -61.93 21.09
N SER A 78 -3.32 -60.69 21.51
CA SER A 78 -4.33 -59.65 21.44
C SER A 78 -4.54 -59.31 19.97
N HIS A 79 -5.43 -60.06 19.31
CA HIS A 79 -6.05 -59.62 18.08
C HIS A 79 -7.06 -58.53 18.43
N ARG A 80 -6.57 -57.30 18.58
CA ARG A 80 -7.32 -56.10 18.28
C ARG A 80 -6.40 -55.20 17.47
N ALA A 81 -6.26 -55.54 16.19
CA ALA A 81 -5.95 -54.54 15.20
C ALA A 81 -7.12 -53.56 15.20
N SER A 82 -6.96 -52.43 15.87
CA SER A 82 -7.77 -51.27 15.60
C SER A 82 -7.46 -50.89 14.17
N THR A 83 -8.27 -51.38 13.23
CA THR A 83 -8.21 -51.04 11.81
C THR A 83 -8.57 -49.55 11.69
N LEU A 84 -7.63 -48.68 11.98
CA LEU A 84 -7.67 -47.32 11.49
C LEU A 84 -7.50 -47.45 9.98
N TYR A 85 -8.61 -47.45 9.26
CA TYR A 85 -8.64 -47.31 7.80
C TYR A 85 -7.96 -45.98 7.47
N SER A 86 -6.64 -46.01 7.31
CA SER A 86 -5.87 -44.84 6.91
C SER A 86 -6.35 -44.49 5.51
N ILE A 87 -6.71 -43.23 5.27
CA ILE A 87 -7.13 -42.75 3.94
C ILE A 87 -6.11 -43.14 2.84
N GLN A 88 -4.85 -43.33 3.22
CA GLN A 88 -3.76 -43.79 2.35
C GLN A 88 -3.91 -45.23 1.84
N SER A 89 -4.79 -46.05 2.43
CA SER A 89 -5.08 -47.42 2.00
C SER A 89 -6.17 -47.50 0.93
N LEU A 90 -6.74 -46.36 0.52
CA LEU A 90 -7.70 -46.31 -0.59
C LEU A 90 -6.97 -46.42 -1.94
N PRO A 91 -7.60 -47.02 -2.97
CA PRO A 91 -7.10 -47.01 -4.34
C PRO A 91 -6.84 -45.58 -4.85
N SER A 92 -5.79 -45.41 -5.64
CA SER A 92 -5.36 -44.11 -6.17
C SER A 92 -6.46 -43.40 -6.97
N GLU A 93 -7.34 -44.15 -7.64
CA GLU A 93 -8.48 -43.64 -8.40
C GLU A 93 -9.51 -42.94 -7.51
N ILE A 94 -9.79 -43.53 -6.33
CA ILE A 94 -10.72 -42.95 -5.35
C ILE A 94 -10.08 -41.71 -4.73
N LEU A 95 -8.78 -41.77 -4.42
CA LEU A 95 -8.04 -40.62 -3.89
C LEU A 95 -7.98 -39.46 -4.88
N ILE A 96 -7.68 -39.69 -6.16
CA ILE A 96 -7.67 -38.66 -7.21
C ILE A 96 -9.06 -38.03 -7.34
N LYS A 97 -10.13 -38.83 -7.25
CA LYS A 97 -11.51 -38.32 -7.28
C LYS A 97 -11.80 -37.41 -6.08
N ILE A 98 -11.42 -37.83 -4.87
CA ILE A 98 -11.55 -37.00 -3.66
C ILE A 98 -10.75 -35.70 -3.80
N LEU A 99 -9.49 -35.79 -4.21
CA LEU A 99 -8.59 -34.65 -4.40
C LEU A 99 -9.13 -33.68 -5.47
N SER A 100 -9.80 -34.17 -6.51
CA SER A 100 -10.35 -33.32 -7.58
C SER A 100 -11.39 -32.30 -7.09
N TYR A 101 -12.08 -32.59 -5.98
CA TYR A 101 -13.06 -31.67 -5.35
C TYR A 101 -12.41 -30.56 -4.52
N LEU A 102 -11.14 -30.69 -4.15
CA LEU A 102 -10.45 -29.70 -3.33
C LEU A 102 -10.06 -28.48 -4.18
N ASP A 103 -10.03 -27.28 -3.58
CA ASP A 103 -9.51 -26.09 -4.26
C ASP A 103 -8.00 -26.19 -4.49
N ALA A 104 -7.46 -25.33 -5.37
CA ALA A 104 -6.04 -25.34 -5.71
C ALA A 104 -5.13 -25.13 -4.48
N SER A 105 -5.58 -24.34 -3.49
CA SER A 105 -4.83 -24.09 -2.26
C SER A 105 -4.78 -25.34 -1.38
N SER A 106 -5.91 -26.02 -1.17
CA SER A 106 -5.96 -27.26 -0.39
C SER A 106 -5.16 -28.38 -1.05
N LEU A 107 -5.22 -28.51 -2.39
CA LEU A 107 -4.37 -29.45 -3.14
C LEU A 107 -2.88 -29.14 -2.97
N PHE A 108 -2.51 -27.87 -3.03
CA PHE A 108 -1.14 -27.44 -2.80
C PHE A 108 -0.67 -27.81 -1.38
N CYS A 109 -1.47 -27.51 -0.35
CA CYS A 109 -1.17 -27.89 1.03
C CYS A 109 -1.04 -29.41 1.22
N LEU A 110 -1.95 -30.20 0.64
CA LEU A 110 -1.90 -31.66 0.72
C LEU A 110 -0.64 -32.25 0.09
N SER A 111 -0.05 -31.59 -0.91
CA SER A 111 1.20 -32.05 -1.52
C SER A 111 2.38 -32.09 -0.53
N HIS A 112 2.27 -31.41 0.62
CA HIS A 112 3.29 -31.41 1.67
C HIS A 112 3.04 -32.44 2.79
N VAL A 113 1.92 -33.17 2.77
CA VAL A 113 1.53 -34.07 3.88
C VAL A 113 2.19 -35.44 3.79
N SER A 114 2.32 -36.01 2.59
CA SER A 114 3.01 -37.29 2.38
C SER A 114 3.54 -37.41 0.95
N LYS A 115 4.47 -38.34 0.71
CA LYS A 115 4.98 -38.63 -0.65
C LYS A 115 3.86 -39.06 -1.61
N LEU A 116 2.91 -39.87 -1.12
CA LEU A 116 1.73 -40.30 -1.89
C LEU A 116 0.85 -39.11 -2.27
N PHE A 117 0.50 -38.24 -1.31
CA PHE A 117 -0.29 -37.04 -1.61
C PHE A 117 0.47 -36.03 -2.47
N CYS A 118 1.78 -35.95 -2.36
CA CYS A 118 2.61 -35.14 -3.25
C CYS A 118 2.49 -35.59 -4.70
N GLN A 119 2.55 -36.91 -4.95
CA GLN A 119 2.38 -37.46 -6.30
C GLN A 119 0.96 -37.22 -6.82
N LEU A 120 -0.06 -37.57 -6.03
CA LEU A 120 -1.46 -37.43 -6.44
C LEU A 120 -1.92 -35.98 -6.59
N ALA A 121 -1.41 -35.05 -5.77
CA ALA A 121 -1.73 -33.62 -5.88
C ALA A 121 -0.97 -32.92 -7.01
N ASN A 122 0.02 -33.56 -7.63
CA ASN A 122 0.69 -33.09 -8.85
C ASN A 122 0.15 -33.77 -10.11
N ASP A 123 -0.95 -34.53 -10.01
CA ASP A 123 -1.60 -35.18 -11.13
C ASP A 123 -2.07 -34.16 -12.19
N ASP A 124 -1.59 -34.32 -13.42
CA ASP A 124 -1.84 -33.37 -14.50
C ASP A 124 -3.31 -33.34 -14.95
N ILE A 125 -4.08 -34.41 -14.74
CA ILE A 125 -5.50 -34.46 -15.11
C ILE A 125 -6.32 -33.59 -14.15
N ILE A 126 -6.03 -33.61 -12.84
CA ILE A 126 -6.68 -32.73 -11.86
C ILE A 126 -6.44 -31.25 -12.23
N TRP A 127 -5.18 -30.87 -12.48
CA TRP A 127 -4.84 -29.48 -12.79
C TRP A 127 -5.36 -29.03 -14.16
N HIS A 128 -5.38 -29.92 -15.17
CA HIS A 128 -5.96 -29.63 -16.48
C HIS A 128 -7.47 -29.38 -16.39
N LYS A 129 -8.21 -30.20 -15.62
CA LYS A 129 -9.65 -30.00 -15.39
C LYS A 129 -9.92 -28.68 -14.68
N LYS A 130 -9.12 -28.33 -13.66
CA LYS A 130 -9.22 -27.03 -12.97
C LYS A 130 -8.92 -25.86 -13.91
N TYR A 131 -7.88 -26.00 -14.73
CA TYR A 131 -7.51 -25.00 -15.73
C TYR A 131 -8.64 -24.74 -16.73
N ILE A 132 -9.22 -25.79 -17.32
CA ILE A 132 -10.34 -25.64 -18.27
C ILE A 132 -11.57 -25.07 -17.54
N SER A 133 -11.86 -25.51 -16.33
CA SER A 133 -13.03 -25.03 -15.57
C SER A 133 -12.95 -23.54 -15.26
N GLU A 134 -11.76 -23.01 -14.96
CA GLU A 134 -11.58 -21.59 -14.61
C GLU A 134 -11.30 -20.69 -15.83
N PHE A 135 -10.54 -21.18 -16.82
CA PHE A 135 -10.05 -20.36 -17.94
C PHE A 135 -10.59 -20.78 -19.31
N GLY A 136 -11.17 -21.98 -19.44
CA GLY A 136 -11.53 -22.58 -20.73
C GLY A 136 -12.61 -21.83 -21.52
N ASN A 137 -13.45 -21.05 -20.87
CA ASN A 137 -14.46 -20.20 -21.52
C ASN A 137 -13.99 -18.74 -21.71
N SER A 138 -12.80 -18.39 -21.23
CA SER A 138 -12.29 -17.02 -21.32
C SER A 138 -11.66 -16.80 -22.70
N LYS A 139 -12.26 -15.93 -23.52
CA LYS A 139 -11.62 -15.35 -24.72
C LYS A 139 -10.40 -14.46 -24.39
N MET A 140 -10.02 -14.37 -23.12
CA MET A 140 -9.24 -13.29 -22.52
C MET A 140 -7.77 -13.66 -22.28
N TRP A 141 -7.40 -14.93 -22.40
CA TRP A 141 -6.01 -15.38 -22.32
C TRP A 141 -5.52 -15.82 -23.71
N LYS A 142 -4.52 -15.12 -24.25
CA LYS A 142 -3.72 -15.60 -25.38
C LYS A 142 -2.45 -16.25 -24.82
N PRO A 143 -2.20 -17.54 -25.09
CA PRO A 143 -0.89 -18.12 -24.82
C PRO A 143 0.18 -17.39 -25.65
N ASN A 144 1.43 -17.43 -25.22
CA ASN A 144 2.56 -17.09 -26.10
C ASN A 144 2.51 -18.00 -27.33
N GLY A 145 2.97 -17.54 -28.50
CA GLY A 145 2.76 -18.24 -29.80
C GLY A 145 3.16 -19.72 -29.82
N THR A 146 4.12 -20.15 -28.99
CA THR A 146 4.49 -21.56 -28.79
C THR A 146 3.41 -22.39 -28.06
N ASP A 147 2.75 -21.83 -27.04
CA ASP A 147 1.67 -22.50 -26.30
C ASP A 147 0.36 -22.54 -27.11
N GLU A 148 0.13 -21.57 -28.02
CA GLU A 148 -1.03 -21.56 -28.92
C GLU A 148 -0.95 -22.69 -29.97
N VAL A 149 0.24 -22.97 -30.49
CA VAL A 149 0.48 -24.10 -31.41
C VAL A 149 0.29 -25.43 -30.70
N VAL A 150 0.75 -25.57 -29.45
CA VAL A 150 0.61 -26.79 -28.63
C VAL A 150 -0.84 -27.04 -28.18
N LEU A 151 -1.65 -25.98 -28.01
CA LEU A 151 -3.08 -26.10 -27.67
C LEU A 151 -3.97 -26.30 -28.91
N LYS A 152 -3.64 -25.70 -30.06
CA LYS A 152 -4.36 -25.91 -31.34
C LYS A 152 -4.04 -27.27 -31.96
N LEU A 153 -2.84 -27.80 -31.74
CA LEU A 153 -2.47 -29.17 -32.12
C LEU A 153 -2.98 -30.18 -31.08
N GLY A 154 -4.31 -30.17 -30.85
CA GLY A 154 -5.04 -31.03 -29.92
C GLY A 154 -5.04 -32.52 -30.32
N LYS A 155 -3.85 -33.11 -30.46
CA LYS A 155 -3.59 -34.55 -30.62
C LYS A 155 -2.31 -35.02 -29.92
N VAL A 156 -1.73 -34.23 -29.01
CA VAL A 156 -0.70 -34.75 -28.09
C VAL A 156 -1.40 -35.15 -26.80
N THR A 157 -1.43 -36.44 -26.53
CA THR A 157 -1.99 -37.04 -25.31
C THR A 157 -1.38 -36.37 -24.07
N VAL A 158 -2.20 -36.16 -23.04
CA VAL A 158 -1.79 -35.60 -21.72
C VAL A 158 -0.57 -36.32 -21.12
N GLN A 159 -0.24 -37.52 -21.61
CA GLN A 159 0.84 -38.39 -21.16
C GLN A 159 2.27 -37.97 -21.56
N ASP A 160 2.48 -37.11 -22.56
CA ASP A 160 3.85 -36.73 -23.01
C ASP A 160 4.40 -35.45 -22.35
N ARG A 161 3.70 -34.90 -21.35
CA ARG A 161 4.10 -33.65 -20.69
C ARG A 161 4.81 -33.91 -19.36
N PRO A 162 5.78 -33.06 -18.98
CA PRO A 162 6.48 -33.21 -17.71
C PRO A 162 5.50 -33.03 -16.55
N VAL A 163 5.56 -33.94 -15.56
CA VAL A 163 4.68 -33.96 -14.37
C VAL A 163 4.55 -32.56 -13.75
N GLY A 164 3.31 -32.14 -13.50
CA GLY A 164 3.01 -30.82 -12.92
C GLY A 164 3.10 -29.67 -13.93
N TYR A 165 3.09 -29.98 -15.23
CA TYR A 165 2.96 -28.98 -16.30
C TYR A 165 1.69 -28.15 -16.11
N TRP A 166 0.54 -28.79 -15.92
CA TRP A 166 -0.73 -28.09 -15.80
C TRP A 166 -0.86 -27.33 -14.49
N LYS A 167 -0.24 -27.81 -13.42
CA LYS A 167 -0.10 -27.07 -12.16
C LYS A 167 0.63 -25.74 -12.38
N ARG A 168 1.77 -25.77 -13.09
CA ARG A 168 2.54 -24.56 -13.42
C ARG A 168 1.75 -23.61 -14.32
N GLN A 169 1.08 -24.12 -15.36
CA GLN A 169 0.27 -23.29 -16.25
C GLN A 169 -0.93 -22.67 -15.53
N TYR A 170 -1.60 -23.41 -14.65
CA TYR A 170 -2.68 -22.90 -13.82
C TYR A 170 -2.23 -21.72 -12.94
N PHE A 171 -1.12 -21.86 -12.20
CA PHE A 171 -0.63 -20.76 -11.37
C PHE A 171 -0.17 -19.55 -12.21
N ARG A 172 0.44 -19.77 -13.37
CA ARG A 172 0.77 -18.67 -14.32
C ARG A 172 -0.48 -17.96 -14.83
N ALA A 173 -1.51 -18.72 -15.20
CA ALA A 173 -2.77 -18.17 -15.69
C ALA A 173 -3.52 -17.39 -14.61
N ILE A 174 -3.56 -17.89 -13.35
CA ILE A 174 -4.14 -17.14 -12.22
C ILE A 174 -3.45 -15.78 -12.05
N VAL A 175 -2.12 -15.76 -12.00
CA VAL A 175 -1.35 -14.52 -11.79
C VAL A 175 -1.62 -13.55 -12.95
N GLY A 176 -1.57 -14.03 -14.20
CA GLY A 176 -1.86 -13.21 -15.37
C GLY A 176 -3.31 -12.71 -15.42
N HIS A 177 -4.27 -13.52 -15.02
CA HIS A 177 -5.69 -13.20 -15.01
C HIS A 177 -6.03 -12.13 -13.95
N ASP A 178 -5.47 -12.24 -12.74
CA ASP A 178 -5.62 -11.23 -11.69
C ASP A 178 -5.04 -9.89 -12.15
N VAL A 179 -3.82 -9.92 -12.71
CA VAL A 179 -3.15 -8.72 -13.27
C VAL A 179 -3.98 -8.07 -14.36
N TYR A 180 -4.48 -8.87 -15.30
CA TYR A 180 -5.35 -8.36 -16.37
C TYR A 180 -6.62 -7.72 -15.81
N ARG A 181 -7.28 -8.39 -14.86
CA ARG A 181 -8.54 -7.93 -14.26
C ARG A 181 -8.38 -6.55 -13.67
N TRP A 182 -7.44 -6.37 -12.74
CA TRP A 182 -7.31 -5.07 -12.07
C TRP A 182 -6.71 -3.99 -12.97
N ARG A 183 -5.83 -4.34 -13.92
CA ARG A 183 -5.35 -3.38 -14.94
C ARG A 183 -6.49 -2.84 -15.79
N ARG A 184 -7.45 -3.70 -16.14
CA ARG A 184 -8.64 -3.28 -16.90
C ARG A 184 -9.48 -2.27 -16.11
N GLU A 185 -9.70 -2.51 -14.81
CA GLU A 185 -10.42 -1.54 -13.95
C GLU A 185 -9.66 -0.20 -13.79
N LEU A 186 -8.33 -0.20 -13.94
CA LEU A 186 -7.49 1.00 -13.89
C LEU A 186 -7.29 1.70 -15.25
N GLN A 187 -7.95 1.25 -16.32
CA GLN A 187 -7.81 1.88 -17.65
C GLN A 187 -8.34 3.32 -17.71
N MET A 188 -9.30 3.65 -16.84
CA MET A 188 -9.92 4.98 -16.80
C MET A 188 -9.02 5.97 -16.08
N ILE A 189 -8.17 6.65 -16.84
CA ILE A 189 -7.25 7.67 -16.36
C ILE A 189 -7.97 9.02 -16.26
N SER A 190 -7.82 9.68 -15.11
CA SER A 190 -8.33 11.03 -14.88
C SER A 190 -7.54 12.05 -15.73
N PRO A 191 -8.20 12.89 -16.55
CA PRO A 191 -7.51 13.93 -17.32
C PRO A 191 -6.80 14.97 -16.46
N LEU A 192 -7.27 15.18 -15.23
CA LEU A 192 -6.76 16.19 -14.31
C LEU A 192 -5.47 15.73 -13.61
N THR A 193 -5.45 14.48 -13.14
CA THR A 193 -4.33 13.94 -12.35
C THR A 193 -3.38 13.08 -13.17
N GLY A 194 -3.80 12.60 -14.34
CA GLY A 194 -3.05 11.59 -15.11
C GLY A 194 -2.95 10.23 -14.38
N LEU A 195 -3.79 10.00 -13.36
CA LEU A 195 -3.82 8.78 -12.56
C LEU A 195 -5.12 7.99 -12.77
N PRO A 196 -5.11 6.66 -12.52
CA PRO A 196 -6.33 5.86 -12.58
C PRO A 196 -7.36 6.33 -11.54
N SER A 197 -8.56 6.66 -12.01
CA SER A 197 -9.66 7.23 -11.20
C SER A 197 -10.17 6.27 -10.11
N GLN A 198 -10.02 4.97 -10.30
CA GLN A 198 -10.58 3.94 -9.42
C GLN A 198 -9.54 3.26 -8.52
N THR A 199 -8.33 3.81 -8.39
CA THR A 199 -7.23 3.18 -7.62
C THR A 199 -7.66 2.75 -6.20
N GLN A 200 -8.29 3.65 -5.44
CA GLN A 200 -8.80 3.36 -4.09
C GLN A 200 -9.83 2.21 -4.09
N TRP A 201 -10.75 2.20 -5.06
CA TRP A 201 -11.80 1.18 -5.14
C TRP A 201 -11.19 -0.19 -5.45
N VAL A 202 -10.25 -0.27 -6.40
CA VAL A 202 -9.55 -1.51 -6.75
C VAL A 202 -8.74 -2.04 -5.57
N LEU A 203 -8.00 -1.18 -4.86
CA LEU A 203 -7.24 -1.55 -3.66
C LEU A 203 -8.14 -2.19 -2.59
N ARG A 204 -9.31 -1.58 -2.33
CA ARG A 204 -10.29 -2.09 -1.35
C ARG A 204 -10.90 -3.41 -1.79
N ASN A 205 -11.26 -3.54 -3.06
CA ASN A 205 -11.92 -4.74 -3.59
C ASN A 205 -11.01 -5.96 -3.66
N LEU A 206 -9.72 -5.76 -3.92
CA LEU A 206 -8.74 -6.85 -3.89
C LEU A 206 -8.21 -7.11 -2.48
N HIS A 207 -8.74 -6.42 -1.46
CA HIS A 207 -8.28 -6.51 -0.09
C HIS A 207 -6.76 -6.32 0.03
N VAL A 208 -6.25 -5.30 -0.68
CA VAL A 208 -4.86 -4.91 -0.55
C VAL A 208 -4.69 -4.17 0.78
N SER A 209 -3.79 -4.68 1.60
CA SER A 209 -3.37 -4.09 2.88
C SER A 209 -1.87 -3.86 2.85
N TRP A 210 -1.35 -3.09 3.81
CA TRP A 210 0.08 -2.89 3.94
C TRP A 210 0.60 -3.38 5.28
N GLU A 211 1.85 -3.79 5.29
CA GLU A 211 2.55 -4.29 6.46
C GLU A 211 3.89 -3.58 6.59
N LEU A 212 4.26 -3.23 7.81
CA LEU A 212 5.56 -2.64 8.12
C LEU A 212 6.41 -3.67 8.86
N THR A 213 7.58 -3.99 8.33
CA THR A 213 8.58 -4.82 9.01
C THR A 213 9.71 -3.94 9.50
N VAL A 214 9.97 -4.01 10.81
CA VAL A 214 10.99 -3.26 11.52
C VAL A 214 12.07 -4.25 11.94
N SER A 215 13.29 -4.07 11.44
CA SER A 215 14.43 -4.87 11.90
C SER A 215 15.24 -4.06 12.89
N ASP A 216 15.67 -4.71 13.96
CA ASP A 216 16.57 -4.12 14.94
C ASP A 216 18.05 -4.37 14.60
N LYS A 217 18.94 -3.70 15.34
CA LYS A 217 20.40 -3.87 15.19
C LYS A 217 20.91 -5.26 15.58
N SER A 218 20.13 -6.06 16.32
CA SER A 218 20.43 -7.48 16.61
C SER A 218 19.97 -8.43 15.51
N GLY A 219 19.22 -7.94 14.51
CA GLY A 219 18.66 -8.75 13.43
C GLY A 219 17.30 -9.36 13.73
N CYS A 220 16.64 -9.02 14.84
CA CYS A 220 15.26 -9.41 15.09
C CYS A 220 14.32 -8.57 14.22
N GLU A 221 13.31 -9.22 13.64
CA GLU A 221 12.29 -8.56 12.83
C GLU A 221 10.95 -8.55 13.55
N HIS A 222 10.33 -7.37 13.59
CA HIS A 222 9.01 -7.14 14.14
C HIS A 222 8.09 -6.67 13.03
N THR A 223 6.93 -7.32 12.91
CA THR A 223 5.99 -7.06 11.83
C THR A 223 4.71 -6.44 12.40
N PHE A 224 4.29 -5.32 11.81
CA PHE A 224 3.13 -4.55 12.22
C PHE A 224 2.10 -4.48 11.09
N GLU A 225 0.87 -4.89 11.40
CA GLU A 225 -0.26 -4.72 10.51
C GLU A 225 -0.72 -3.26 10.51
N GLN A 226 -1.15 -2.78 9.35
CA GLN A 226 -1.69 -1.44 9.18
C GLN A 226 -2.97 -1.26 10.02
N ALA A 227 -3.01 -0.19 10.82
CA ALA A 227 -4.17 0.15 11.64
C ALA A 227 -5.21 0.96 10.86
N GLN A 228 -4.80 1.96 10.08
CA GLN A 228 -5.70 2.84 9.32
C GLN A 228 -5.13 3.21 7.95
N ALA A 229 -6.01 3.54 6.99
CA ALA A 229 -5.67 4.14 5.70
C ALA A 229 -6.60 5.30 5.38
N HIS A 230 -6.01 6.46 5.16
CA HIS A 230 -6.69 7.69 4.73
C HIS A 230 -6.41 7.89 3.24
N TYR A 231 -7.45 7.78 2.41
CA TYR A 231 -7.33 7.91 0.96
C TYR A 231 -7.63 9.34 0.54
N PHE A 232 -6.78 9.87 -0.35
CA PHE A 232 -6.89 11.19 -0.96
C PHE A 232 -6.94 11.03 -2.49
N GLN A 233 -7.05 12.15 -3.20
CA GLN A 233 -7.24 12.16 -4.65
C GLN A 233 -6.08 11.52 -5.43
N SER A 234 -4.83 11.69 -4.98
CA SER A 234 -3.63 11.15 -5.63
C SER A 234 -2.72 10.33 -4.70
N SER A 235 -3.13 10.12 -3.44
CA SER A 235 -2.29 9.48 -2.43
C SER A 235 -3.10 8.74 -1.36
N VAL A 236 -2.41 7.92 -0.58
CA VAL A 236 -2.93 7.29 0.64
C VAL A 236 -1.93 7.49 1.77
N VAL A 237 -2.43 7.85 2.95
CA VAL A 237 -1.65 7.89 4.19
C VAL A 237 -2.02 6.67 5.01
N LEU A 238 -1.02 5.86 5.29
CA LEU A 238 -1.11 4.63 6.06
C LEU A 238 -0.62 4.91 7.49
N CYS A 239 -1.33 4.40 8.49
CA CYS A 239 -0.98 4.59 9.89
C CYS A 239 -0.81 3.24 10.58
N TRP A 240 0.28 3.07 11.33
CA TRP A 240 0.54 1.95 12.22
C TRP A 240 0.59 2.45 13.65
N THR A 241 -0.22 1.82 14.49
CA THR A 241 -0.31 2.05 15.93
C THR A 241 -0.34 0.69 16.59
N GLY A 242 0.31 0.54 17.75
CA GLY A 242 0.28 -0.71 18.49
C GLY A 242 1.42 -0.80 19.48
N ASP A 243 1.38 -1.83 20.32
CA ASP A 243 2.41 -2.11 21.29
C ASP A 243 3.57 -2.92 20.67
N GLY A 244 4.70 -2.94 21.38
CA GLY A 244 5.85 -3.77 21.01
C GLY A 244 6.77 -3.17 19.95
N TRP A 245 6.70 -1.85 19.72
CA TRP A 245 7.72 -1.18 18.92
C TRP A 245 9.09 -1.25 19.60
N PRO A 246 10.16 -1.57 18.85
CA PRO A 246 11.51 -1.38 19.36
C PRO A 246 11.76 0.11 19.63
N MET A 247 12.68 0.41 20.55
CA MET A 247 13.15 1.78 20.75
C MET A 247 13.71 2.32 19.44
N TYR A 248 13.47 3.61 19.15
CA TYR A 248 13.91 4.22 17.90
C TYR A 248 15.42 4.07 17.66
N SER A 249 16.22 4.14 18.74
CA SER A 249 17.67 3.95 18.70
C SER A 249 18.12 2.55 18.29
N HIS A 250 17.26 1.53 18.42
CA HIS A 250 17.55 0.14 18.08
C HIS A 250 17.10 -0.24 16.67
N ILE A 251 16.28 0.58 16.02
CA ILE A 251 15.82 0.33 14.65
C ILE A 251 17.00 0.44 13.68
N SER A 252 17.23 -0.60 12.89
CA SER A 252 18.21 -0.58 11.80
C SER A 252 17.54 -0.33 10.45
N THR A 253 16.43 -1.02 10.17
CA THR A 253 15.76 -0.94 8.88
C THR A 253 14.25 -0.99 9.01
N LEU A 254 13.56 -0.29 8.12
CA LEU A 254 12.12 -0.36 7.94
C LEU A 254 11.82 -0.86 6.53
N GLN A 255 10.89 -1.79 6.40
CA GLN A 255 10.46 -2.33 5.12
C GLN A 255 8.95 -2.25 5.02
N LEU A 256 8.47 -1.59 3.97
CA LEU A 256 7.06 -1.49 3.67
C LEU A 256 6.68 -2.55 2.64
N HIS A 257 5.70 -3.38 2.98
CA HIS A 257 5.20 -4.42 2.12
C HIS A 257 3.74 -4.17 1.73
N GLY A 258 3.43 -4.34 0.44
CA GLY A 258 2.06 -4.52 -0.04
C GLY A 258 1.64 -5.97 0.13
N MET A 259 0.44 -6.16 0.66
CA MET A 259 -0.14 -7.47 0.92
C MET A 259 -1.46 -7.63 0.21
N MET A 260 -1.69 -8.78 -0.41
CA MET A 260 -3.00 -9.17 -0.90
C MET A 260 -3.40 -10.48 -0.23
N ARG A 261 -4.40 -10.41 0.65
CA ARG A 261 -4.94 -11.61 1.30
C ARG A 261 -5.98 -12.25 0.38
N ARG A 262 -5.66 -13.41 -0.18
CA ARG A 262 -6.67 -14.20 -0.90
C ARG A 262 -7.62 -14.83 0.12
N MET A 263 -8.88 -14.43 0.11
CA MET A 263 -9.93 -15.20 0.76
C MET A 263 -10.15 -16.49 -0.06
N SER A 264 -9.85 -17.64 0.54
CA SER A 264 -10.41 -18.89 0.04
C SER A 264 -11.91 -18.86 0.33
N LEU A 265 -12.73 -19.02 -0.72
CA LEU A 265 -14.21 -19.03 -0.62
C LEU A 265 -14.74 -20.07 0.40
N ASN A 266 -13.93 -21.05 0.80
CA ASN A 266 -14.39 -22.21 1.58
C ASN A 266 -13.68 -22.43 2.92
N CYS A 267 -12.72 -21.59 3.36
CA CYS A 267 -12.03 -21.78 4.64
C CYS A 267 -11.55 -20.44 5.26
N PRO A 268 -12.24 -19.92 6.30
CA PRO A 268 -11.81 -18.71 7.02
C PRO A 268 -10.58 -18.92 7.92
N THR A 269 -10.19 -20.16 8.21
CA THR A 269 -9.18 -20.51 9.22
C THR A 269 -7.77 -20.70 8.65
N LEU A 270 -7.60 -20.76 7.32
CA LEU A 270 -6.29 -20.92 6.68
C LEU A 270 -5.85 -19.62 5.99
N GLN A 271 -5.47 -18.65 6.82
CA GLN A 271 -4.86 -17.39 6.39
C GLN A 271 -3.45 -17.69 5.83
N ARG A 272 -3.31 -18.05 4.54
CA ARG A 272 -1.98 -18.52 4.09
C ARG A 272 -1.56 -18.36 2.63
N ALA A 273 -2.35 -17.75 1.76
CA ALA A 273 -1.87 -17.31 0.45
C ALA A 273 -1.94 -15.78 0.35
N SER A 274 -1.09 -15.10 1.14
CA SER A 274 -0.89 -13.66 1.00
C SER A 274 0.21 -13.40 -0.02
N TRP A 275 -0.10 -12.68 -1.09
CA TRP A 275 0.96 -12.05 -1.87
C TRP A 275 1.65 -11.01 -1.00
N ARG A 276 2.99 -10.97 -0.99
CA ARG A 276 3.79 -10.00 -0.23
C ARG A 276 4.83 -9.38 -1.15
N SER A 277 4.67 -8.11 -1.43
CA SER A 277 5.53 -7.33 -2.33
C SER A 277 6.24 -6.23 -1.55
N LEU A 278 7.56 -6.16 -1.63
CA LEU A 278 8.32 -5.05 -1.07
C LEU A 278 8.03 -3.78 -1.89
N ILE A 279 7.57 -2.73 -1.23
CA ILE A 279 7.33 -1.42 -1.87
C ILE A 279 8.56 -0.53 -1.70
N ALA A 280 9.09 -0.47 -0.47
CA ALA A 280 10.22 0.37 -0.13
C ALA A 280 10.97 -0.19 1.08
N LYS A 281 12.29 0.01 1.08
CA LYS A 281 13.20 -0.34 2.17
C LYS A 281 13.96 0.92 2.60
N PHE A 282 14.00 1.14 3.89
CA PHE A 282 14.58 2.31 4.53
C PHE A 282 15.67 1.84 5.48
N ASP A 283 16.87 2.38 5.32
CA ASP A 283 18.00 2.10 6.21
C ASP A 283 18.25 3.35 7.06
N MET A 284 18.14 3.17 8.39
CA MET A 284 18.27 4.26 9.35
C MET A 284 19.67 4.88 9.38
N LYS A 285 20.71 4.17 8.88
CA LYS A 285 22.08 4.69 8.82
C LYS A 285 22.31 5.60 7.62
N THR A 286 21.67 5.31 6.50
CA THR A 286 21.91 6.01 5.23
C THR A 286 20.91 7.14 5.01
N GLN A 287 19.73 7.08 5.63
CA GLN A 287 18.69 8.06 5.44
C GLN A 287 18.84 9.27 6.35
N SER A 288 18.60 10.45 5.79
CA SER A 288 18.54 11.71 6.54
C SER A 288 17.26 11.78 7.37
N ALA A 289 17.36 11.42 8.64
CA ALA A 289 16.30 11.62 9.62
C ALA A 289 16.24 13.10 10.03
N GLN A 290 15.10 13.75 9.78
CA GLN A 290 14.90 15.15 10.14
C GLN A 290 13.71 15.31 11.06
N VAL A 291 13.85 16.16 12.07
CA VAL A 291 12.73 16.49 12.97
C VAL A 291 11.87 17.53 12.27
N ILE A 292 10.61 17.19 11.99
CA ILE A 292 9.70 18.07 11.26
C ILE A 292 8.75 18.85 12.18
N GLY A 293 8.49 18.35 13.39
CA GLY A 293 7.59 19.00 14.34
C GLY A 293 7.50 18.25 15.67
N ASN A 294 6.85 18.85 16.65
CA ASN A 294 6.54 18.23 17.93
C ASN A 294 5.28 18.84 18.54
N ASP A 295 4.64 18.09 19.44
CA ASP A 295 3.63 18.63 20.36
C ASP A 295 4.03 18.31 21.81
N GLY A 296 3.10 18.45 22.75
CA GLY A 296 3.35 18.17 24.17
C GLY A 296 3.76 16.72 24.47
N LEU A 297 3.42 15.75 23.61
CA LEU A 297 3.57 14.32 23.87
C LEU A 297 4.54 13.63 22.91
N VAL A 298 4.55 14.02 21.64
CA VAL A 298 5.31 13.35 20.58
C VAL A 298 6.23 14.30 19.82
N LYS A 299 7.32 13.73 19.32
CA LYS A 299 8.25 14.35 18.38
C LYS A 299 8.16 13.60 17.05
N LEU A 300 7.98 14.33 15.95
CA LEU A 300 7.90 13.76 14.60
C LEU A 300 9.26 13.76 13.93
N ILE A 301 9.68 12.58 13.48
CA ILE A 301 10.86 12.38 12.65
C ILE A 301 10.42 11.97 11.25
N HIS A 302 10.83 12.73 10.25
CA HIS A 302 10.67 12.40 8.84
C HIS A 302 11.87 11.60 8.34
N LEU A 303 11.58 10.48 7.69
CA LEU A 303 12.51 9.69 6.91
C LEU A 303 12.05 9.71 5.45
N GLN A 304 12.95 10.12 4.55
CA GLN A 304 12.66 10.14 3.13
C GLN A 304 12.81 8.74 2.49
N PRO A 305 11.96 8.37 1.52
CA PRO A 305 10.77 9.10 1.06
C PRO A 305 9.49 8.78 1.88
N GLY A 306 8.81 9.79 2.41
CA GLY A 306 7.40 9.68 2.77
C GLY A 306 7.04 9.03 4.11
N ILE A 307 8.00 8.78 5.01
CA ILE A 307 7.75 8.17 6.33
C ILE A 307 7.82 9.20 7.45
N ILE A 308 6.83 9.21 8.34
CA ILE A 308 6.87 9.89 9.64
C ILE A 308 6.91 8.84 10.75
N ILE A 309 7.83 9.02 11.71
CA ILE A 309 7.87 8.27 12.96
C ILE A 309 7.55 9.25 14.08
N GLY A 310 6.47 9.00 14.81
CA GLY A 310 6.13 9.69 16.05
C GLY A 310 6.82 9.01 17.22
N ILE A 311 7.59 9.75 18.01
CA ILE A 311 8.31 9.24 19.19
C ILE A 311 7.80 9.92 20.44
N TRP A 312 7.52 9.14 21.49
CA TRP A 312 7.15 9.68 22.80
C TRP A 312 8.26 10.54 23.39
N ARG A 313 7.92 11.76 23.80
CA ARG A 313 8.85 12.67 24.46
C ARG A 313 9.29 12.08 25.80
N GLY A 314 10.60 12.00 26.02
CA GLY A 314 11.21 11.48 27.24
C GLY A 314 11.50 9.98 27.26
N GLN A 315 10.85 9.16 26.42
CA GLN A 315 11.00 7.69 26.44
C GLN A 315 11.71 7.11 25.21
N CYS A 316 11.89 7.89 24.13
CA CYS A 316 12.52 7.45 22.86
C CYS A 316 11.88 6.21 22.19
N SER A 317 10.74 5.75 22.70
CA SER A 317 9.89 4.70 22.14
C SER A 317 9.00 5.25 21.02
N VAL A 318 8.82 4.45 19.98
CA VAL A 318 7.93 4.79 18.86
C VAL A 318 6.48 4.71 19.33
N ALA A 319 5.72 5.76 19.07
CA ALA A 319 4.29 5.85 19.32
C ALA A 319 3.50 5.34 18.11
N PHE A 320 3.85 5.83 16.94
CA PHE A 320 3.20 5.49 15.68
C PHE A 320 4.14 5.70 14.51
N VAL A 321 3.81 5.06 13.38
CA VAL A 321 4.44 5.32 12.09
C VAL A 321 3.36 5.69 11.09
N MET A 322 3.59 6.75 10.33
CA MET A 322 2.76 7.12 9.17
C MET A 322 3.58 7.00 7.90
N VAL A 323 2.99 6.48 6.84
CA VAL A 323 3.62 6.40 5.52
C VAL A 323 2.68 6.99 4.49
N SER A 324 3.18 7.96 3.71
CA SER A 324 2.44 8.56 2.60
C SER A 324 2.87 7.93 1.28
N LEU A 325 1.92 7.35 0.55
CA LEU A 325 2.15 6.71 -0.75
C LEU A 325 1.36 7.40 -1.85
N HIS A 326 2.02 7.72 -2.95
CA HIS A 326 1.35 8.23 -4.14
C HIS A 326 0.68 7.09 -4.94
N PHE A 327 -0.47 7.34 -5.58
CA PHE A 327 -1.22 6.34 -6.35
C PHE A 327 -0.54 5.88 -7.64
N HIS A 328 0.39 6.68 -8.16
CA HIS A 328 1.18 6.31 -9.34
C HIS A 328 1.87 4.96 -9.13
N ARG A 329 1.43 3.96 -9.90
CA ARG A 329 1.90 2.57 -9.86
C ARG A 329 1.77 1.88 -8.50
N LEU A 330 0.91 2.37 -7.60
CA LEU A 330 0.78 1.80 -6.26
C LEU A 330 0.31 0.35 -6.28
N MET A 331 -0.58 0.00 -7.22
CA MET A 331 -1.08 -1.35 -7.42
C MET A 331 0.04 -2.29 -7.88
N GLU A 332 0.81 -1.88 -8.90
CA GLU A 332 1.98 -2.60 -9.38
C GLU A 332 3.01 -2.80 -8.26
N LYS A 333 3.37 -1.73 -7.54
CA LYS A 333 4.30 -1.79 -6.40
C LYS A 333 3.83 -2.74 -5.30
N SER A 334 2.52 -2.81 -5.06
CA SER A 334 1.93 -3.64 -4.00
C SER A 334 1.74 -5.12 -4.41
N LEU A 335 1.62 -5.43 -5.71
CA LEU A 335 1.21 -6.76 -6.19
C LEU A 335 2.14 -7.43 -7.19
N MET A 336 3.11 -6.71 -7.76
CA MET A 336 3.98 -7.25 -8.82
C MET A 336 5.44 -7.38 -8.40
N GLY A 337 5.83 -6.81 -7.26
CA GLY A 337 7.14 -7.06 -6.66
C GLY A 337 7.15 -8.38 -5.90
N SER A 338 8.35 -8.77 -5.45
CA SER A 338 8.57 -9.93 -4.59
C SER A 338 8.74 -9.50 -3.14
N SER A 339 8.80 -10.45 -2.20
CA SER A 339 9.04 -10.11 -0.79
C SER A 339 10.42 -9.50 -0.53
N ALA A 340 11.40 -9.71 -1.39
CA ALA A 340 12.77 -9.23 -1.21
C ALA A 340 13.14 -8.07 -2.16
N CYS A 341 12.48 -7.98 -3.32
CA CYS A 341 12.82 -7.03 -4.38
C CYS A 341 11.59 -6.20 -4.76
N PRO A 342 11.71 -4.85 -4.79
CA PRO A 342 10.65 -3.99 -5.27
C PRO A 342 10.32 -4.21 -6.74
N TYR A 343 9.10 -3.82 -7.12
CA TYR A 343 8.73 -3.70 -8.52
C TYR A 343 9.44 -2.51 -9.16
N TYR A 344 10.11 -2.74 -10.29
CA TYR A 344 10.72 -1.70 -11.11
C TYR A 344 9.89 -1.47 -12.36
N ASP A 345 9.56 -0.21 -12.64
CA ASP A 345 8.79 0.14 -13.83
C ASP A 345 9.72 0.17 -15.06
N PRO A 346 9.30 -0.36 -16.22
CA PRO A 346 9.99 -0.08 -17.47
C PRO A 346 10.04 1.43 -17.73
N VAL A 347 11.22 1.94 -18.10
CA VAL A 347 11.42 3.35 -18.43
C VAL A 347 10.69 3.64 -19.74
N GLU A 348 9.53 4.29 -19.65
CA GLU A 348 8.83 4.82 -20.82
C GLU A 348 9.48 6.14 -21.25
N LYS A 349 9.98 6.18 -22.48
CA LYS A 349 10.44 7.43 -23.10
C LYS A 349 9.26 8.19 -23.70
N ALA A 350 9.37 9.52 -23.74
CA ALA A 350 8.48 10.33 -24.56
C ALA A 350 8.67 9.97 -26.06
N PRO A 351 7.66 10.24 -26.90
CA PRO A 351 7.85 10.29 -28.35
C PRO A 351 9.09 11.12 -28.73
N PHE A 352 9.70 10.84 -29.87
CA PHE A 352 10.76 11.68 -30.38
C PHE A 352 10.14 12.83 -31.19
N ASP A 353 10.66 14.04 -30.99
CA ASP A 353 10.34 15.23 -31.76
C ASP A 353 11.66 15.96 -31.99
N ASP A 354 11.93 16.41 -33.22
CA ASP A 354 13.09 17.20 -33.63
C ASP A 354 12.72 18.59 -34.17
N ILE A 355 11.42 18.88 -34.32
CA ILE A 355 10.90 20.12 -34.88
C ILE A 355 10.89 21.21 -33.81
N ASP A 356 10.46 20.85 -32.59
CA ASP A 356 10.39 21.79 -31.49
C ASP A 356 11.77 22.01 -30.83
N PRO A 357 12.33 23.23 -30.83
CA PRO A 357 13.58 23.51 -30.13
C PRO A 357 13.43 23.47 -28.60
N GLU A 358 12.26 23.71 -28.03
CA GLU A 358 12.04 23.69 -26.57
C GLU A 358 11.31 22.40 -26.11
N TYR A 359 11.44 21.33 -26.88
CA TYR A 359 10.80 20.04 -26.63
C TYR A 359 11.08 19.47 -25.24
N GLY A 360 10.03 19.25 -24.45
CA GLY A 360 10.17 18.82 -23.07
C GLY A 360 10.54 19.93 -22.08
N LEU A 361 10.51 21.21 -22.48
CA LEU A 361 10.61 22.35 -21.57
C LEU A 361 9.25 23.04 -21.34
N HIS A 362 8.18 22.61 -22.02
CA HIS A 362 6.83 23.17 -21.88
C HIS A 362 5.76 22.07 -21.84
N GLY A 363 4.49 22.47 -21.81
CA GLY A 363 3.35 21.56 -21.85
C GLY A 363 3.07 20.81 -20.55
N TYR A 364 3.82 21.08 -19.49
CA TYR A 364 3.65 20.37 -18.22
C TYR A 364 2.33 20.72 -17.53
N THR A 365 1.74 19.72 -16.87
CA THR A 365 0.55 19.89 -16.03
C THR A 365 0.83 19.39 -14.62
N LEU A 366 0.68 20.26 -13.63
CA LEU A 366 0.86 19.94 -12.22
C LEU A 366 -0.51 19.75 -11.55
N HIS A 367 -0.69 18.63 -10.89
CA HIS A 367 -1.71 18.44 -9.87
C HIS A 367 -1.07 18.43 -8.49
N PHE A 368 -1.51 19.33 -7.61
CA PHE A 368 -0.91 19.56 -6.30
C PHE A 368 -1.95 19.53 -5.19
N VAL A 369 -1.65 18.81 -4.11
CA VAL A 369 -2.53 18.65 -2.95
C VAL A 369 -1.72 18.81 -1.66
N LEU A 370 -2.20 19.68 -0.77
CA LEU A 370 -1.79 19.66 0.64
C LEU A 370 -2.95 19.13 1.46
N HIS A 371 -2.65 18.22 2.36
CA HIS A 371 -3.66 17.61 3.23
C HIS A 371 -3.03 17.17 4.54
N ASN A 372 -3.85 16.97 5.56
CA ASN A 372 -3.47 16.19 6.73
C ASN A 372 -4.18 14.83 6.67
N THR A 373 -4.26 14.09 7.78
CA THR A 373 -4.92 12.77 7.81
C THR A 373 -6.46 12.86 7.80
N VAL A 374 -7.05 14.05 7.98
CA VAL A 374 -8.48 14.27 8.16
C VAL A 374 -9.08 15.13 7.04
N THR A 375 -8.40 16.22 6.66
CA THR A 375 -8.88 17.24 5.73
C THR A 375 -7.87 17.53 4.63
N VAL A 376 -8.39 17.95 3.48
CA VAL A 376 -7.60 18.52 2.39
C VAL A 376 -7.51 20.02 2.60
N LEU A 377 -6.29 20.55 2.75
CA LEU A 377 -6.02 21.97 2.95
C LEU A 377 -6.10 22.73 1.63
N MET A 378 -5.61 22.12 0.55
CA MET A 378 -5.75 22.63 -0.81
C MET A 378 -5.63 21.50 -1.82
N SER A 379 -6.35 21.61 -2.93
CA SER A 379 -6.19 20.76 -4.11
C SER A 379 -6.35 21.65 -5.34
N SER A 380 -5.37 21.66 -6.23
CA SER A 380 -5.38 22.53 -7.41
C SER A 380 -4.59 21.91 -8.56
N SER A 381 -4.92 22.34 -9.78
CA SER A 381 -4.25 21.90 -11.00
C SER A 381 -3.80 23.11 -11.82
N PHE A 382 -2.57 23.05 -12.29
CA PHE A 382 -1.91 24.11 -13.04
C PHE A 382 -1.44 23.52 -14.36
N SER A 383 -2.00 24.00 -15.47
CA SER A 383 -1.66 23.54 -16.81
C SER A 383 -0.70 24.50 -17.50
N GLN A 384 -0.09 24.03 -18.59
CA GLN A 384 0.79 24.83 -19.45
C GLN A 384 1.99 25.43 -18.69
N LEU A 385 2.54 24.67 -17.75
CA LEU A 385 3.79 25.06 -17.10
C LEU A 385 4.93 24.90 -18.11
N PHE A 386 5.80 25.90 -18.17
CA PHE A 386 6.92 25.94 -19.08
C PHE A 386 8.15 26.55 -18.42
N CYS A 387 9.30 26.25 -19.01
CA CYS A 387 10.60 26.80 -18.72
C CYS A 387 11.24 27.17 -20.07
N ARG A 388 11.93 28.31 -20.14
CA ARG A 388 12.74 28.65 -21.31
C ARG A 388 14.16 28.14 -21.11
N ARG A 389 14.88 27.89 -22.21
CA ARG A 389 16.31 27.51 -22.14
C ARG A 389 17.16 28.52 -21.35
N THR A 390 16.83 29.81 -21.44
CA THR A 390 17.53 30.89 -20.70
C THR A 390 17.24 30.89 -19.20
N GLN A 391 16.27 30.11 -18.73
CA GLN A 391 15.87 29.98 -17.33
C GLN A 391 16.45 28.71 -16.68
N ILE A 392 17.29 27.97 -17.41
CA ILE A 392 18.01 26.83 -16.86
C ILE A 392 19.17 27.36 -16.03
N TYR A 393 19.15 27.09 -14.73
CA TYR A 393 20.19 27.49 -13.79
C TYR A 393 20.59 26.27 -12.94
N ASP A 394 21.91 26.07 -12.76
CA ASP A 394 22.49 24.97 -11.98
C ASP A 394 21.95 23.58 -12.35
N GLY A 395 21.68 23.35 -13.64
CA GLY A 395 21.15 22.08 -14.14
C GLY A 395 19.71 21.79 -13.70
N LEU A 396 18.94 22.80 -13.32
CA LEU A 396 17.53 22.71 -12.96
C LEU A 396 16.67 23.55 -13.91
N ILE A 397 15.54 23.00 -14.34
CA ILE A 397 14.45 23.76 -14.98
C ILE A 397 13.49 24.27 -13.90
N GLN A 398 12.99 25.49 -14.04
CA GLN A 398 12.03 26.09 -13.12
C GLN A 398 10.62 26.09 -13.72
N LEU A 399 9.67 25.42 -13.07
CA LEU A 399 8.26 25.44 -13.42
C LEU A 399 7.48 26.20 -12.34
N THR A 400 6.98 27.38 -12.68
CA THR A 400 6.29 28.27 -11.73
C THR A 400 4.78 28.10 -11.86
N ALA A 401 4.14 27.50 -10.86
CA ALA A 401 2.70 27.27 -10.84
C ALA A 401 1.93 28.45 -10.24
N ILE A 402 2.48 29.05 -9.18
CA ILE A 402 1.96 30.28 -8.56
C ILE A 402 3.11 31.27 -8.45
N SER A 403 2.96 32.42 -9.10
CA SER A 403 3.91 33.52 -9.01
C SER A 403 3.54 34.46 -7.87
N ARG A 404 4.54 34.81 -7.06
CA ARG A 404 4.40 35.80 -5.97
C ARG A 404 3.95 37.18 -6.47
N SER A 405 4.32 37.54 -7.70
CA SER A 405 3.96 38.83 -8.29
C SER A 405 2.51 38.88 -8.79
N ASN A 406 1.81 37.75 -8.85
CA ASN A 406 0.45 37.68 -9.40
C ASN A 406 -0.55 37.33 -8.31
N LEU A 407 -1.12 38.36 -7.67
CA LEU A 407 -2.09 38.23 -6.59
C LEU A 407 -3.32 37.38 -6.97
N ALA A 408 -3.72 37.35 -8.24
CA ALA A 408 -4.86 36.56 -8.70
C ALA A 408 -4.60 35.04 -8.67
N GLN A 409 -3.33 34.61 -8.62
CA GLN A 409 -2.94 33.21 -8.51
C GLN A 409 -2.84 32.74 -7.05
N HIS A 410 -2.98 33.64 -6.07
CA HIS A 410 -2.83 33.28 -4.66
C HIS A 410 -4.05 32.51 -4.16
N ILE A 411 -3.80 31.41 -3.46
CA ILE A 411 -4.84 30.45 -3.09
C ILE A 411 -5.01 30.42 -1.56
N PRO A 412 -6.21 30.66 -1.01
CA PRO A 412 -6.47 30.47 0.41
C PRO A 412 -6.45 28.99 0.78
N LEU A 413 -5.86 28.65 1.93
CA LEU A 413 -5.85 27.30 2.46
C LEU A 413 -7.07 27.07 3.36
N ALA A 414 -7.64 25.87 3.26
CA ALA A 414 -8.76 25.43 4.08
C ALA A 414 -8.28 25.01 5.48
N GLY A 415 -8.07 26.01 6.35
CA GLY A 415 -7.74 25.82 7.76
C GLY A 415 -6.24 25.87 8.07
N ASN A 416 -5.90 25.41 9.27
CA ASN A 416 -4.53 25.47 9.79
C ASN A 416 -3.68 24.32 9.26
N ILE A 417 -2.39 24.60 9.04
CA ILE A 417 -1.41 23.58 8.65
C ILE A 417 -1.00 22.82 9.90
N ASN A 418 -1.60 21.64 10.09
CA ASN A 418 -1.30 20.76 11.19
C ASN A 418 -1.50 19.29 10.83
N LEU A 419 -0.82 18.42 11.57
CA LEU A 419 -0.88 16.98 11.39
C LEU A 419 -1.44 16.31 12.66
N PRO A 420 -2.71 15.88 12.64
CA PRO A 420 -3.28 15.15 13.76
C PRO A 420 -2.78 13.71 13.77
N TRP A 421 -2.54 13.20 14.98
CA TRP A 421 -2.15 11.82 15.22
C TRP A 421 -2.97 11.23 16.35
N LYS A 422 -3.10 9.91 16.32
CA LYS A 422 -3.81 9.14 17.33
C LYS A 422 -3.08 7.83 17.59
N CYS A 423 -2.86 7.52 18.85
CA CYS A 423 -2.32 6.24 19.31
C CYS A 423 -3.17 5.78 20.49
N GLU A 424 -3.98 4.73 20.28
CA GLU A 424 -4.90 4.19 21.29
C GLU A 424 -5.88 5.25 21.84
N ALA A 425 -5.79 5.55 23.13
CA ALA A 425 -6.59 6.56 23.82
C ALA A 425 -5.96 7.97 23.77
N LEU A 426 -4.71 8.08 23.31
CA LEU A 426 -4.00 9.36 23.20
C LEU A 426 -4.15 9.92 21.79
N GLU A 427 -4.37 11.23 21.72
CA GLU A 427 -4.44 11.98 20.47
C GLU A 427 -3.79 13.34 20.66
N GLY A 428 -3.31 13.89 19.55
CA GLY A 428 -2.62 15.18 19.54
C GLY A 428 -2.56 15.74 18.13
N THR A 429 -2.06 16.95 18.03
CA THR A 429 -1.93 17.68 16.76
C THR A 429 -0.60 18.39 16.74
N VAL A 430 0.21 18.08 15.73
CA VAL A 430 1.51 18.74 15.53
C VAL A 430 1.31 19.90 14.57
N GLU A 431 1.58 21.11 15.03
CA GLU A 431 1.47 22.32 14.22
C GLU A 431 2.56 22.39 13.14
N ASN A 432 2.30 23.17 12.10
CA ASN A 432 3.23 23.47 11.02
C ASN A 432 3.72 22.24 10.26
N CYS A 433 2.95 21.14 10.28
CA CYS A 433 3.25 19.90 9.55
C CYS A 433 2.03 19.50 8.72
N CYS A 434 2.24 19.03 7.49
CA CYS A 434 1.20 18.42 6.68
C CYS A 434 1.80 17.43 5.65
N MET A 435 0.94 16.80 4.86
CA MET A 435 1.33 15.95 3.74
C MET A 435 1.22 16.74 2.44
N MET A 436 2.24 16.63 1.61
CA MET A 436 2.28 17.14 0.25
C MET A 436 2.16 15.98 -0.72
N SER A 437 1.26 16.07 -1.69
CA SER A 437 1.14 15.13 -2.80
C SER A 437 1.18 15.88 -4.12
N LEU A 438 2.08 15.45 -5.01
CA LEU A 438 2.37 16.11 -6.28
C LEU A 438 2.36 15.08 -7.41
N THR A 439 1.68 15.45 -8.50
CA THR A 439 1.69 14.72 -9.77
C THR A 439 2.00 15.71 -10.89
N LEU A 440 3.21 15.65 -11.43
CA LEU A 440 3.63 16.40 -12.61
C LEU A 440 3.50 15.50 -13.84
N LEU A 441 2.71 15.94 -14.80
CA LEU A 441 2.51 15.30 -16.09
C LEU A 441 3.32 16.02 -17.15
N ASP A 442 3.92 15.26 -18.07
CA ASP A 442 4.52 15.80 -19.28
C ASP A 442 3.46 16.30 -20.29
N GLU A 443 3.92 16.84 -21.42
CA GLU A 443 3.05 17.33 -22.50
C GLU A 443 2.13 16.25 -23.10
N PHE A 444 2.47 14.97 -22.96
CA PHE A 444 1.66 13.83 -23.40
C PHE A 444 0.71 13.33 -22.30
N ARG A 445 0.60 14.07 -21.19
CA ARG A 445 -0.19 13.74 -20.01
C ARG A 445 0.26 12.44 -19.33
N LYS A 446 1.53 12.05 -19.51
CA LYS A 446 2.12 10.91 -18.80
C LYS A 446 2.74 11.38 -17.48
N PRO A 447 2.61 10.60 -16.40
CA PRO A 447 3.27 10.91 -15.13
C PRO A 447 4.79 11.01 -15.30
N PHE A 448 5.35 12.18 -15.01
CA PHE A 448 6.78 12.49 -15.13
C PHE A 448 7.47 12.62 -13.76
N TRP A 449 6.77 13.18 -12.77
CA TRP A 449 7.22 13.19 -11.38
C TRP A 449 6.03 13.03 -10.43
N CYS A 450 6.11 12.06 -9.52
CA CYS A 450 5.03 11.69 -8.62
C CYS A 450 5.59 11.48 -7.22
N VAL A 451 5.19 12.33 -6.27
CA VAL A 451 5.67 12.25 -4.89
C VAL A 451 4.54 12.47 -3.91
N SER A 452 4.62 11.76 -2.78
CA SER A 452 3.81 12.03 -1.60
C SER A 452 4.73 11.99 -0.39
N SER A 453 4.83 13.11 0.32
CA SER A 453 5.81 13.28 1.39
C SER A 453 5.26 14.19 2.47
N PRO A 454 5.60 13.95 3.75
CA PRO A 454 5.38 14.95 4.78
C PRO A 454 6.28 16.15 4.55
N VAL A 455 5.77 17.32 4.93
CA VAL A 455 6.46 18.60 4.82
C VAL A 455 6.23 19.42 6.08
N SER A 456 7.24 20.18 6.48
CA SER A 456 7.18 21.12 7.60
C SER A 456 7.21 22.55 7.10
N MET A 457 6.40 23.40 7.73
CA MET A 457 6.36 24.83 7.53
C MET A 457 7.30 25.51 8.51
N VAL A 458 8.23 26.29 7.96
CA VAL A 458 9.24 27.03 8.73
C VAL A 458 9.03 28.52 8.53
N LEU A 459 9.25 29.32 9.58
CA LEU A 459 9.19 30.77 9.46
C LEU A 459 10.25 31.25 8.46
N ALA A 460 9.83 31.98 7.44
CA ALA A 460 10.73 32.49 6.42
C ALA A 460 11.60 33.59 7.00
N LYS A 461 12.91 33.50 6.79
CA LYS A 461 13.84 34.62 7.02
C LYS A 461 13.68 35.58 5.83
N SER A 462 12.66 36.44 5.81
CA SER A 462 12.51 37.40 4.71
C SER A 462 12.63 38.86 5.14
N PRO A 463 13.20 39.71 4.27
CA PRO A 463 13.06 41.15 4.35
C PRO A 463 11.59 41.54 4.16
N VAL A 464 11.24 42.74 4.66
CA VAL A 464 9.92 43.37 4.68
C VAL A 464 9.20 43.22 3.32
N CYS A 465 8.00 42.64 3.32
CA CYS A 465 7.12 42.54 2.15
C CYS A 465 6.02 43.61 2.28
N TYR A 466 5.81 44.44 1.25
CA TYR A 466 4.77 45.49 1.27
C TYR A 466 3.41 45.00 0.77
N ASP A 467 3.35 43.89 0.03
CA ASP A 467 2.09 43.40 -0.59
C ASP A 467 1.14 42.72 0.40
N TYR A 468 1.66 42.28 1.55
CA TYR A 468 0.91 41.55 2.57
C TYR A 468 1.42 41.87 3.97
N ASP A 469 0.53 42.35 4.84
CA ASP A 469 0.77 42.45 6.27
C ASP A 469 0.56 41.06 6.92
N GLY A 470 1.63 40.31 7.12
CA GLY A 470 1.52 38.96 7.68
C GLY A 470 2.85 38.27 7.99
N THR A 471 2.74 37.14 8.68
CA THR A 471 3.90 36.27 8.92
C THR A 471 4.14 35.39 7.70
N HIS A 472 5.39 35.37 7.23
CA HIS A 472 5.79 34.61 6.05
C HIS A 472 6.38 33.26 6.47
N PHE A 473 5.95 32.22 5.80
CA PHE A 473 6.42 30.87 5.98
C PHE A 473 6.92 30.28 4.66
N GLU A 474 7.84 29.33 4.78
CA GLU A 474 8.39 28.58 3.67
C GLU A 474 8.24 27.08 3.94
N ILE A 475 7.85 26.36 2.89
CA ILE A 475 7.90 24.90 2.87
C ILE A 475 8.80 24.50 1.70
N GLN A 476 9.79 23.66 1.98
CA GLN A 476 10.68 23.10 0.97
C GLN A 476 10.65 21.57 1.04
N HIS A 477 10.62 20.95 -0.13
CA HIS A 477 10.79 19.51 -0.30
C HIS A 477 11.83 19.26 -1.38
N GLN A 478 12.69 18.27 -1.17
CA GLN A 478 13.70 17.85 -2.12
C GLN A 478 13.84 16.34 -2.08
N ASP A 479 13.84 15.72 -3.26
CA ASP A 479 14.13 14.31 -3.46
C ASP A 479 15.12 14.13 -4.64
N SER A 480 15.32 12.89 -5.09
CA SER A 480 16.18 12.59 -6.25
C SER A 480 15.61 13.03 -7.59
N ASP A 481 14.31 13.36 -7.65
CA ASP A 481 13.58 13.67 -8.86
C ASP A 481 13.34 15.19 -9.05
N GLY A 482 13.44 15.97 -7.97
CA GLY A 482 13.35 17.42 -8.02
C GLY A 482 13.22 18.10 -6.66
N GLN A 483 12.91 19.39 -6.70
CA GLN A 483 12.64 20.23 -5.53
C GLN A 483 11.32 20.98 -5.68
N VAL A 484 10.61 21.17 -4.58
CA VAL A 484 9.40 21.99 -4.50
C VAL A 484 9.65 23.07 -3.46
N LYS A 485 9.38 24.33 -3.84
CA LYS A 485 9.43 25.47 -2.93
C LYS A 485 8.07 26.16 -2.90
N MET A 486 7.59 26.39 -1.69
CA MET A 486 6.32 27.06 -1.43
C MET A 486 6.51 28.20 -0.47
N LYS A 487 5.81 29.32 -0.72
CA LYS A 487 5.71 30.43 0.23
C LYS A 487 4.28 30.60 0.65
N ILE A 488 4.06 30.62 1.97
CA ILE A 488 2.75 30.73 2.59
C ILE A 488 2.75 31.98 3.46
N ILE A 489 1.63 32.71 3.49
CA ILE A 489 1.45 33.89 4.32
C ILE A 489 0.27 33.66 5.25
N CYS A 490 0.44 33.99 6.53
CA CYS A 490 -0.66 34.10 7.47
C CYS A 490 -0.97 35.58 7.72
N LEU A 491 -2.21 36.01 7.38
CA LEU A 491 -2.64 37.40 7.54
C LEU A 491 -3.00 37.67 9.00
N LYS A 492 -2.19 38.45 9.73
CA LYS A 492 -2.35 38.73 11.18
C LYS A 492 -2.25 37.46 12.06
N GLU A 493 -2.00 37.62 13.36
CA GLU A 493 -2.01 36.50 14.30
C GLU A 493 -3.41 35.85 14.30
N GLN A 494 -3.52 34.61 13.79
CA GLN A 494 -4.73 33.77 13.63
C GLN A 494 -5.60 34.00 12.37
N GLY A 495 -5.14 34.68 11.33
CA GLY A 495 -5.89 34.74 10.07
C GLY A 495 -5.72 33.52 9.14
N PRO A 496 -6.44 33.51 8.01
CA PRO A 496 -6.32 32.44 7.02
C PRO A 496 -4.94 32.41 6.37
N PHE A 497 -4.45 31.20 6.09
CA PHE A 497 -3.22 31.00 5.35
C PHE A 497 -3.46 31.14 3.84
N TYR A 498 -2.52 31.75 3.13
CA TYR A 498 -2.51 31.86 1.68
C TYR A 498 -1.24 31.28 1.10
N LEU A 499 -1.36 30.42 0.10
CA LEU A 499 -0.24 30.02 -0.74
C LEU A 499 -0.03 31.10 -1.82
N VAL A 500 1.11 31.79 -1.73
CA VAL A 500 1.45 32.92 -2.61
C VAL A 500 2.55 32.60 -3.61
N SER A 501 3.26 31.47 -3.43
CA SER A 501 4.20 31.00 -4.44
C SER A 501 4.32 29.49 -4.38
N LEU A 502 4.35 28.86 -5.55
CA LEU A 502 4.56 27.43 -5.75
C LEU A 502 5.45 27.27 -6.97
N THR A 503 6.67 26.78 -6.75
CA THR A 503 7.68 26.62 -7.78
C THR A 503 8.30 25.23 -7.68
N LEU A 504 8.40 24.55 -8.82
CA LEU A 504 9.04 23.25 -8.94
C LEU A 504 10.37 23.43 -9.66
N TYR A 505 11.37 22.69 -9.21
CA TYR A 505 12.68 22.60 -9.85
C TYR A 505 12.91 21.14 -10.24
N VAL A 506 13.09 20.89 -11.54
CA VAL A 506 13.32 19.55 -12.06
C VAL A 506 14.73 19.49 -12.64
N PRO A 507 15.53 18.45 -12.38
CA PRO A 507 16.84 18.30 -12.98
C PRO A 507 16.79 18.14 -14.50
N VAL A 508 17.63 18.91 -15.20
CA VAL A 508 17.77 18.88 -16.66
C VAL A 508 18.14 17.48 -17.15
N TYR A 509 19.01 16.76 -16.42
CA TYR A 509 19.37 15.39 -16.80
C TYR A 509 18.15 14.45 -16.89
N LYS A 510 17.12 14.68 -16.06
CA LYS A 510 15.89 13.88 -16.06
C LYS A 510 15.05 14.20 -17.28
N VAL A 511 14.94 15.48 -17.64
CA VAL A 511 14.28 15.97 -18.85
C VAL A 511 14.97 15.39 -20.09
N ASN A 512 16.29 15.57 -20.19
CA ASN A 512 17.14 15.05 -21.26
C ASN A 512 16.97 13.53 -21.45
N LYS A 513 16.93 12.77 -20.35
CA LYS A 513 16.72 11.31 -20.39
C LYS A 513 15.31 10.92 -20.88
N HIS A 514 14.27 11.66 -20.49
CA HIS A 514 12.87 11.35 -20.82
C HIS A 514 12.53 11.70 -22.28
N PHE A 515 12.97 12.88 -22.73
CA PHE A 515 12.68 13.44 -24.06
C PHE A 515 13.79 13.19 -25.08
N SER A 516 14.88 12.51 -24.70
CA SER A 516 16.05 12.27 -25.55
C SER A 516 16.65 13.57 -26.13
N ARG A 517 16.89 14.54 -25.23
CA ARG A 517 17.48 15.86 -25.53
C ARG A 517 18.80 16.06 -24.79
N ASP A 518 19.49 17.15 -25.12
CA ASP A 518 20.77 17.56 -24.53
C ASP A 518 20.79 19.08 -24.32
N TYR A 519 20.01 19.54 -23.33
CA TYR A 519 19.92 20.95 -22.93
C TYR A 519 21.08 21.42 -22.07
#